data_AF-A0A931SIX1-F1
#
_entry.id   AF-A0A931SIX1-F1
#
_cell.length_a   1.000
_cell.length_b   1.000
_cell.length_c   1.000
_cell.angle_alpha   90.00
_cell.angle_beta   90.00
_cell.angle_gamma   90.00
#
_symmetry.space_group_name_H-M   'P 1'
#
loop_
_entity.id
_entity.type
_entity.pdbx_description
1 polymer ?
#
loop_
_entity_poly.entity_id
_entity_poly.type
_entity_poly.pdbx_seq_one_letter_code
_entity_poly.pdbx_strand_id
1 'polypeptide(L)'
;MLKNSWLFPVIQSIHLIGIALFVGTTVLVDLRILGFGTRREASLSGLAIMFVTGPILFLSDVGRYLSNPAFLFKMAVFLIALAFHFTIHRKQTKLAAVLSMVLWSCVVIGGRAIADFDV
;
A
#
# COMPACT_ATOMS: atom_id res chain seq x y z
N MET A 1 -5.45 23.86 -2.13
CA MET A 1 -4.75 24.48 -0.97
C MET A 1 -3.49 23.72 -0.53
N LEU A 2 -3.42 22.38 -0.60
CA LEU A 2 -2.23 21.61 -0.16
C LEU A 2 -1.10 21.49 -1.20
N LYS A 3 -1.41 21.63 -2.50
CA LYS A 3 -0.46 21.40 -3.62
C LYS A 3 0.72 22.39 -3.66
N ASN A 4 0.56 23.59 -3.11
CA ASN A 4 1.58 24.65 -3.04
C ASN A 4 2.29 24.74 -1.68
N SER A 5 2.00 23.83 -0.76
CA SER A 5 2.51 23.86 0.61
C SER A 5 3.45 22.70 0.84
N TRP A 6 4.54 22.93 1.59
CA TRP A 6 5.49 21.89 2.07
C TRP A 6 4.79 20.71 2.80
N LEU A 7 3.52 20.87 3.16
CA LEU A 7 2.65 19.83 3.68
C LEU A 7 2.50 18.62 2.75
N PHE A 8 2.37 18.80 1.43
CA PHE A 8 2.19 17.68 0.51
C PHE A 8 3.36 16.67 0.55
N PRO A 9 4.64 17.08 0.33
CA PRO A 9 5.76 16.15 0.38
C PRO A 9 6.00 15.56 1.77
N VAL A 10 5.67 16.30 2.85
CA VAL A 10 5.74 15.77 4.21
C VAL A 10 4.71 14.65 4.43
N ILE A 11 3.45 14.89 4.08
CA ILE A 11 2.38 13.88 4.21
C ILE A 11 2.67 12.68 3.30
N GLN A 12 3.18 12.91 2.09
CA GLN A 12 3.60 11.86 1.17
C GLN A 12 4.72 11.00 1.76
N SER A 13 5.71 11.62 2.40
CA SER A 13 6.80 10.90 3.09
C SER A 13 6.28 10.04 4.24
N ILE A 14 5.39 10.58 5.07
CA ILE A 14 4.75 9.84 6.16
C ILE A 14 3.93 8.66 5.61
N HIS A 15 3.20 8.86 4.50
CA HIS A 15 2.46 7.80 3.83
C HIS A 15 3.38 6.67 3.36
N LEU A 16 4.54 7.00 2.75
CA LEU A 16 5.54 6.02 2.31
C LEU A 16 6.14 5.24 3.48
N ILE A 17 6.38 5.89 4.62
CA ILE A 17 6.82 5.20 5.85
C ILE A 17 5.74 4.21 6.31
N GLY A 18 4.47 4.61 6.30
CA GLY A 18 3.34 3.73 6.60
C GLY A 18 3.29 2.49 5.70
N ILE A 19 3.46 2.70 4.38
CA ILE A 19 3.57 1.62 3.40
C ILE A 19 4.75 0.70 3.72
N ALA A 20 5.94 1.26 3.94
CA ALA A 20 7.13 0.48 4.22
C ALA A 20 6.99 -0.37 5.49
N LEU A 21 6.38 0.18 6.54
CA LEU A 21 6.09 -0.54 7.77
C LEU A 21 5.09 -1.67 7.55
N PHE A 22 3.95 -1.39 6.91
CA PHE A 22 2.88 -2.38 6.74
C PHE A 22 3.23 -3.47 5.72
N VAL A 23 3.64 -3.07 4.52
CA VAL A 23 4.02 -3.99 3.44
C VAL A 23 5.28 -4.75 3.83
N GLY A 24 6.30 -4.07 4.38
CA GLY A 24 7.55 -4.71 4.79
C GLY A 24 7.33 -5.78 5.85
N THR A 25 6.50 -5.51 6.87
CA THR A 25 6.17 -6.53 7.87
C THR A 25 5.29 -7.65 7.33
N THR A 26 4.34 -7.36 6.43
CA THR A 26 3.55 -8.39 5.75
C THR A 26 4.43 -9.32 4.92
N VAL A 27 5.40 -8.78 4.18
CA VAL A 27 6.37 -9.58 3.42
C VAL A 27 7.22 -10.46 4.35
N LEU A 28 7.61 -9.96 5.53
CA LEU A 28 8.32 -10.78 6.52
C LEU A 28 7.45 -11.95 7.03
N VAL A 29 6.14 -11.74 7.20
CA VAL A 29 5.19 -12.82 7.53
C VAL A 29 5.10 -13.83 6.39
N ASP A 30 4.99 -13.35 5.14
CA ASP A 30 4.94 -14.20 3.95
C ASP A 30 6.21 -15.05 3.78
N LEU A 31 7.39 -14.45 3.98
CA LEU A 31 8.67 -15.15 3.97
C LEU A 31 8.73 -16.25 5.03
N ARG A 32 8.19 -16.00 6.23
CA ARG A 32 8.11 -17.00 7.29
C ARG A 32 7.24 -18.20 6.88
N ILE A 33 6.09 -17.95 6.24
CA ILE A 33 5.23 -19.02 5.71
C ILE A 33 5.97 -19.84 4.64
N LEU A 34 6.85 -19.20 3.87
CA LEU A 34 7.72 -19.86 2.89
C LEU A 34 8.91 -20.61 3.51
N GLY A 35 9.14 -20.47 4.82
CA GLY A 35 10.21 -21.15 5.57
C GLY A 35 11.42 -20.27 5.89
N PHE A 36 11.37 -18.97 5.63
CA PHE A 36 12.47 -18.03 5.84
C PHE A 36 12.11 -16.98 6.91
N GLY A 37 12.89 -16.88 8.00
CA GLY A 37 12.82 -15.74 8.93
C GLY A 37 12.13 -15.99 10.29
N THR A 38 11.90 -14.90 11.02
CA THR A 38 11.48 -14.88 12.44
C THR A 38 9.98 -14.58 12.63
N ARG A 39 9.43 -14.87 13.81
CA ARG A 39 8.04 -14.54 14.18
C ARG A 39 7.87 -13.02 14.26
N ARG A 40 7.22 -12.44 13.26
CA ARG A 40 6.76 -11.05 13.26
C ARG A 40 5.30 -11.01 12.83
N GLU A 41 4.56 -10.01 13.29
CA GLU A 41 3.20 -9.75 12.83
C GLU A 41 3.18 -8.51 11.93
N ALA A 42 2.17 -8.41 11.07
CA ALA A 42 1.97 -7.24 10.23
C ALA A 42 1.75 -5.98 11.08
N SER A 43 2.38 -4.87 10.70
CA SER A 43 2.37 -3.62 11.45
C SER A 43 1.03 -2.89 11.30
N LEU A 44 0.16 -3.03 12.30
CA LEU A 44 -1.11 -2.29 12.34
C LEU A 44 -0.91 -0.77 12.37
N SER A 45 0.21 -0.29 12.93
CA SER A 45 0.54 1.13 12.91
C SER A 45 0.85 1.65 11.50
N GLY A 46 1.55 0.86 10.67
CA GLY A 46 1.77 1.19 9.26
C GLY A 46 0.45 1.29 8.49
N LEU A 47 -0.48 0.36 8.75
CA LEU A 47 -1.82 0.39 8.15
C LEU A 47 -2.60 1.64 8.57
N ALA A 48 -2.58 1.98 9.87
CA ALA A 48 -3.24 3.19 10.37
C ALA A 48 -2.67 4.47 9.73
N ILE A 49 -1.34 4.57 9.62
CA ILE A 49 -0.68 5.69 8.94
C ILE A 49 -1.15 5.81 7.49
N MET A 50 -1.18 4.70 6.75
CA MET A 50 -1.64 4.69 5.35
C MET A 50 -3.10 5.13 5.21
N PHE A 51 -3.98 4.65 6.10
CA PHE A 51 -5.40 4.96 6.09
C PHE A 51 -5.71 6.41 6.44
N VAL A 52 -4.86 7.06 7.26
CA VAL A 52 -5.02 8.48 7.59
C VAL A 52 -4.43 9.36 6.48
N THR A 53 -3.20 9.07 6.07
CA THR A 53 -2.47 9.93 5.11
C THR A 53 -2.93 9.78 3.66
N GLY A 54 -3.40 8.59 3.26
CA GLY A 54 -3.85 8.32 1.89
C GLY A 54 -5.03 9.21 1.45
N PRO A 55 -6.13 9.28 2.22
CA PRO A 55 -7.24 10.17 1.94
C PRO A 55 -6.83 11.65 1.93
N ILE A 56 -5.93 12.06 2.82
CA ILE A 56 -5.43 13.44 2.86
C ILE A 56 -4.70 13.80 1.56
N LEU A 57 -3.87 12.88 1.03
CA LEU A 57 -3.22 13.05 -0.26
C LEU A 57 -4.24 13.07 -1.40
N PHE A 58 -5.22 12.18 -1.39
CA PHE A 58 -6.28 12.15 -2.42
C PHE A 58 -7.10 13.45 -2.44
N LEU A 59 -7.47 13.97 -1.27
CA LEU A 59 -8.23 15.21 -1.13
C LEU A 59 -7.44 16.45 -1.55
N SER A 60 -6.12 16.36 -1.71
CA SER A 60 -5.30 17.49 -2.18
C SER A 60 -5.60 17.88 -3.64
N ASP A 61 -6.00 16.91 -4.47
CA ASP A 61 -6.34 17.11 -5.88
C ASP A 61 -7.23 15.96 -6.42
N VAL A 62 -8.46 15.90 -5.91
CA VAL A 62 -9.42 14.81 -6.20
C VAL A 62 -9.64 14.62 -7.71
N GLY A 63 -9.75 15.73 -8.45
CA GLY A 63 -9.98 15.70 -9.90
C GLY A 63 -8.85 14.98 -10.64
N ARG A 64 -7.60 15.35 -10.36
CA ARG A 64 -6.40 14.72 -10.94
C ARG A 64 -6.31 13.24 -10.60
N TYR A 65 -6.56 12.87 -9.34
CA TYR A 65 -6.46 11.46 -8.94
C TYR A 65 -7.57 10.59 -9.55
N LEU A 66 -8.80 11.09 -9.66
CA LEU A 66 -9.89 10.33 -10.28
C LEU A 66 -9.74 10.19 -11.80
N SER A 67 -9.14 11.18 -12.48
CA SER A 67 -8.85 11.08 -13.92
C SER A 67 -7.60 10.25 -14.24
N ASN A 68 -6.74 9.98 -13.25
CA ASN A 68 -5.50 9.23 -13.47
C ASN A 68 -5.76 7.70 -13.42
N PRO A 69 -5.60 6.98 -14.55
CA PRO A 69 -5.87 5.54 -14.62
C PRO A 69 -4.93 4.73 -13.71
N ALA A 70 -3.70 5.19 -13.47
CA ALA A 70 -2.76 4.52 -12.58
C ALA A 70 -3.22 4.60 -11.11
N PHE A 71 -3.85 5.71 -10.71
CA PHE A 71 -4.45 5.83 -9.38
C PHE A 71 -5.62 4.85 -9.20
N LEU A 72 -6.52 4.78 -10.19
CA LEU A 72 -7.65 3.86 -10.16
C LEU A 72 -7.19 2.40 -10.10
N PHE A 73 -6.20 2.02 -10.92
CA PHE A 73 -5.58 0.71 -10.88
C PHE A 73 -4.99 0.41 -9.49
N LYS A 74 -4.20 1.34 -8.93
CA LYS A 74 -3.62 1.20 -7.60
C LYS A 74 -4.70 0.98 -6.54
N MET A 75 -5.81 1.73 -6.60
CA MET A 75 -6.91 1.60 -5.64
C MET A 75 -7.63 0.25 -5.77
N ALA A 76 -7.88 -0.22 -6.99
CA ALA A 76 -8.48 -1.54 -7.22
C ALA A 76 -7.59 -2.65 -6.65
N VAL A 77 -6.29 -2.64 -6.97
CA VAL A 77 -5.34 -3.62 -6.45
C VAL A 77 -5.20 -3.53 -4.93
N PHE A 78 -5.19 -2.32 -4.35
CA PHE A 78 -5.12 -2.13 -2.91
C PHE A 78 -6.32 -2.75 -2.19
N LEU A 79 -7.54 -2.54 -2.68
CA LEU A 79 -8.74 -3.14 -2.09
C LEU A 79 -8.72 -4.67 -2.19
N ILE A 80 -8.26 -5.23 -3.31
CA ILE A 80 -8.09 -6.67 -3.48
C ILE A 80 -7.03 -7.21 -2.51
N ALA A 81 -5.88 -6.53 -2.40
CA ALA A 81 -4.80 -6.90 -1.49
C ALA A 81 -5.27 -6.89 -0.04
N LEU A 82 -6.04 -5.87 0.35
CA LEU A 82 -6.58 -5.75 1.71
C LEU A 82 -7.60 -6.85 2.02
N ALA A 83 -8.55 -7.09 1.10
CA ALA A 83 -9.52 -8.17 1.24
C ALA A 83 -8.82 -9.54 1.33
N PHE A 84 -7.82 -9.77 0.47
CA PHE A 84 -7.02 -10.99 0.46
C PHE A 84 -6.25 -11.18 1.78
N HIS A 85 -5.65 -10.11 2.31
CA HIS A 85 -4.92 -10.12 3.58
C HIS A 85 -5.83 -10.48 4.77
N PHE A 86 -7.07 -9.96 4.81
CA PHE A 86 -7.98 -10.28 5.91
C PHE A 86 -8.71 -11.63 5.76
N THR A 87 -8.88 -12.16 4.54
CA THR A 87 -9.64 -13.39 4.28
C THR A 87 -8.74 -14.62 4.06
N ILE A 88 -7.90 -14.60 3.04
CA ILE A 88 -7.17 -15.78 2.54
C ILE A 88 -5.80 -15.92 3.20
N HIS A 89 -5.11 -14.82 3.52
CA HIS A 89 -3.81 -14.85 4.17
C HIS A 89 -3.87 -15.51 5.58
N ARG A 90 -5.06 -15.56 6.22
CA ARG A 90 -5.30 -16.35 7.44
C ARG A 90 -5.03 -17.84 7.29
N LYS A 91 -5.14 -18.40 6.08
CA LYS A 91 -4.89 -19.82 5.79
C LYS A 91 -3.40 -20.18 5.82
N GLN A 92 -2.50 -19.19 5.85
CA GLN A 92 -1.04 -19.35 5.94
C GLN A 92 -0.47 -20.41 4.98
N THR A 93 -0.95 -20.44 3.72
CA THR A 93 -0.44 -21.35 2.69
C THR A 93 0.67 -20.67 1.89
N LYS A 94 1.62 -21.46 1.35
CA LYS A 94 2.70 -20.94 0.50
C LYS A 94 2.18 -20.15 -0.71
N LEU A 95 1.12 -20.65 -1.34
CA LEU A 95 0.46 -19.95 -2.45
C LEU A 95 -0.12 -18.60 -2.00
N ALA A 96 -0.77 -18.55 -0.83
CA ALA A 96 -1.29 -17.30 -0.31
C ALA A 96 -0.18 -16.28 0.00
N ALA A 97 0.96 -16.74 0.50
CA ALA A 97 2.13 -15.89 0.74
C ALA A 97 2.66 -15.28 -0.56
N VAL A 98 2.84 -16.08 -1.61
CA VAL A 98 3.29 -15.58 -2.93
C VAL A 98 2.29 -14.59 -3.52
N LEU A 99 0.99 -14.90 -3.49
CA LEU A 99 -0.06 -14.01 -4.00
C LEU A 99 -0.11 -12.69 -3.22
N SER A 100 0.02 -12.74 -1.90
CA SER A 100 0.11 -11.55 -1.03
C SER A 100 1.29 -10.67 -1.45
N MET A 101 2.48 -11.24 -1.60
CA MET A 101 3.68 -10.50 -2.02
C MET A 101 3.51 -9.84 -3.39
N VAL A 102 2.90 -10.52 -4.35
CA VAL A 102 2.63 -9.96 -5.69
C VAL A 102 1.64 -8.81 -5.60
N LEU A 103 0.54 -8.98 -4.88
CA LEU A 103 -0.48 -7.94 -4.72
C LEU A 103 0.09 -6.68 -4.07
N TRP A 104 0.84 -6.82 -2.97
CA TRP A 104 1.46 -5.67 -2.30
C TRP A 104 2.52 -4.99 -3.17
N SER A 105 3.29 -5.76 -3.95
CA SER A 105 4.24 -5.20 -4.92
C SER A 105 3.53 -4.36 -5.98
N CYS A 106 2.41 -4.84 -6.52
CA CYS A 106 1.58 -4.09 -7.46
C CYS A 106 1.03 -2.78 -6.86
N VAL A 107 0.64 -2.77 -5.58
CA VAL A 107 0.21 -1.52 -4.89
C VAL A 107 1.35 -0.50 -4.81
N VAL A 108 2.57 -0.96 -4.49
CA VAL A 108 3.76 -0.08 -4.38
C VAL A 108 4.14 0.47 -5.76
N ILE A 109 4.21 -0.38 -6.79
CA ILE A 109 4.52 0.03 -8.16
C ILE A 109 3.45 0.99 -8.70
N GLY A 110 2.17 0.70 -8.46
CA GLY A 110 1.06 1.59 -8.82
C GLY A 110 1.19 2.98 -8.18
N GLY A 111 1.85 3.09 -7.02
CA GLY A 111 2.19 4.37 -6.41
C GLY A 111 3.17 5.22 -7.22
N ARG A 112 4.15 4.60 -7.88
CA ARG A 112 5.10 5.28 -8.76
C ARG A 112 4.46 5.65 -10.09
N ALA A 113 3.66 4.73 -10.65
CA ALA A 113 2.97 4.92 -11.91
C ALA A 113 2.05 6.17 -11.93
N ILE A 114 1.52 6.60 -10.77
CA ILE A 114 0.74 7.85 -10.68
C ILE A 114 1.54 9.06 -11.20
N ALA A 115 2.85 9.12 -10.91
CA ALA A 115 3.70 10.22 -11.37
C ALA A 115 4.00 10.13 -12.87
N ASP A 116 4.05 8.92 -13.43
CA ASP A 116 4.40 8.68 -14.84
C ASP A 116 3.20 8.89 -15.79
N PHE A 117 1.98 8.61 -15.30
CA PHE A 117 0.72 8.77 -16.03
C PHE A 117 -0.06 10.03 -15.60
N ASP A 118 0.61 11.00 -14.98
CA ASP A 118 0.03 12.30 -14.71
C ASP A 118 -0.08 13.11 -16.02
N VAL A 119 -1.24 12.96 -16.69
CA VAL A 119 -1.66 13.75 -17.85
C VAL A 119 -2.35 15.04 -17.42
#